data_AF-A0A3D5JR85-F1
#
_entry.id   AF-A0A3D5JR85-F1
#
_cell.length_a   1.000
_cell.length_b   1.000
_cell.length_c   1.000
_cell.angle_alpha   90.00
_cell.angle_beta   90.00
_cell.angle_gamma   90.00
#
_symmetry.space_group_name_H-M   'P 1'
#
loop_
_entity.id
_entity.type
_entity.pdbx_description
1 polymer ?
#
loop_
_entity_poly.entity_id
_entity_poly.type
_entity_poly.pdbx_seq_one_letter_code
_entity_poly.pdbx_strand_id
1 'polypeptide(L)' 'DLRLKLPILSAAMDTVTEARLAIAMAQLGGMGIIHKNLTVEQQAAEVAKVKKFEAGVIRDPITVGPETTIRDVLAL' A
#
# COMPACT_ATOMS: atom_id res chain seq x y z
N ASP A 1 1.00 -18.36 -12.28
CA ASP A 1 -0.25 -17.70 -12.68
C ASP A 1 -0.82 -16.80 -11.60
N LEU A 2 -1.37 -15.67 -12.03
CA LEU A 2 -2.11 -14.72 -11.20
C LEU A 2 -3.55 -14.67 -11.70
N ARG A 3 -4.51 -15.02 -10.85
CA ARG A 3 -5.95 -15.04 -11.19
C ARG A 3 -6.67 -13.95 -10.40
N LEU A 4 -7.45 -13.12 -11.09
CA LEU A 4 -8.31 -12.12 -10.47
C LEU A 4 -9.73 -12.65 -10.34
N LYS A 5 -10.41 -12.28 -9.24
CA LYS A 5 -11.85 -12.57 -9.08
C LYS A 5 -12.69 -11.63 -9.94
N LEU A 6 -12.22 -10.38 -10.09
CA LEU A 6 -12.80 -9.36 -10.94
C LEU A 6 -11.80 -9.04 -12.08
N PRO A 7 -12.18 -9.21 -13.36
CA PRO A 7 -11.27 -9.00 -14.49
C PRO A 7 -11.10 -7.50 -14.82
N ILE A 8 -10.82 -6.68 -13.80
CA ILE A 8 -10.65 -5.22 -13.92
C ILE A 8 -9.30 -4.84 -13.33
N LEU A 9 -8.58 -4.00 -14.09
CA LEU A 9 -7.33 -3.38 -13.67
C LEU A 9 -7.45 -1.86 -13.77
N SER A 10 -6.86 -1.12 -12.82
CA SER A 10 -6.77 0.34 -12.91
C SER A 10 -5.62 0.78 -13.81
N ALA A 11 -5.77 1.94 -14.45
CA ALA A 11 -4.75 2.49 -15.34
C ALA A 11 -3.51 2.97 -14.56
N ALA A 12 -2.32 2.74 -15.12
CA ALA A 12 -1.03 3.15 -14.55
C ALA A 12 -0.74 4.65 -14.77
N MET A 13 -1.64 5.52 -14.30
CA MET A 13 -1.59 6.97 -14.44
C MET A 13 -1.53 7.65 -13.07
N ASP A 14 -0.81 8.75 -12.98
CA ASP A 14 -0.61 9.54 -11.75
C ASP A 14 -1.92 10.08 -11.16
N THR A 15 -2.83 10.50 -12.03
CA THR A 15 -4.17 10.96 -11.62
C THR A 15 -5.13 9.84 -11.26
N VAL A 16 -4.74 8.58 -11.46
CA VAL A 16 -5.62 7.42 -11.30
C VAL A 16 -5.16 6.53 -10.15
N THR A 17 -3.95 5.99 -10.20
CA THR A 17 -3.58 4.86 -9.34
C THR A 17 -2.33 5.11 -8.49
N GLU A 18 -2.56 5.40 -7.22
CA GLU A 18 -1.59 5.29 -6.12
C GLU A 18 -2.05 4.18 -5.14
N ALA A 19 -1.36 4.00 -4.00
CA ALA A 19 -1.61 2.92 -3.06
C ALA A 19 -3.08 2.84 -2.63
N ARG A 20 -3.73 3.98 -2.41
CA ARG A 20 -5.13 4.02 -1.96
C ARG A 20 -6.07 3.31 -2.94
N LEU A 21 -5.97 3.60 -4.24
CA LEU A 21 -6.81 2.94 -5.24
C LEU A 21 -6.39 1.48 -5.44
N ALA A 22 -5.08 1.19 -5.45
CA ALA A 22 -4.60 -0.18 -5.63
C ALA A 22 -5.06 -1.12 -4.51
N ILE A 23 -5.09 -0.65 -3.27
CA ILE A 23 -5.67 -1.37 -2.12
C ILE A 23 -7.16 -1.65 -2.36
N ALA A 24 -7.94 -0.61 -2.68
CA ALA A 24 -9.39 -0.77 -2.91
C ALA A 24 -9.69 -1.75 -4.05
N MET A 25 -8.94 -1.68 -5.15
CA MET A 25 -9.07 -2.62 -6.26
C MET A 25 -8.78 -4.06 -5.84
N ALA A 26 -7.72 -4.28 -5.06
CA ALA A 26 -7.36 -5.61 -4.57
C ALA A 26 -8.43 -6.18 -3.62
N GLN A 27 -9.00 -5.35 -2.72
CA GLN A 27 -10.09 -5.76 -1.83
C GLN A 27 -11.36 -6.16 -2.58
N LEU A 28 -11.65 -5.49 -3.71
CA LEU A 28 -12.78 -5.83 -4.60
C LEU A 28 -12.47 -7.04 -5.51
N GLY A 29 -11.25 -7.59 -5.45
CA GLY A 29 -10.82 -8.75 -6.23
C GLY A 29 -10.27 -8.42 -7.63
N GLY A 30 -10.05 -7.14 -7.92
CA GLY A 30 -9.35 -6.64 -9.10
C GLY A 30 -7.86 -6.36 -8.81
N MET A 31 -7.23 -5.51 -9.64
CA MET A 31 -5.82 -5.14 -9.48
C MET A 31 -5.61 -3.65 -9.74
N GLY A 32 -4.71 -3.01 -8.98
CA GLY A 32 -4.23 -1.67 -9.28
C GLY A 32 -2.79 -1.68 -9.78
N ILE A 33 -2.47 -0.85 -10.77
CA ILE A 33 -1.11 -0.65 -11.28
C ILE A 33 -0.61 0.73 -10.87
N ILE A 34 0.40 0.79 -10.00
CA ILE A 34 1.01 2.05 -9.58
C ILE A 34 1.72 2.69 -10.78
N HIS A 35 1.44 3.97 -11.03
CA HIS A 35 2.06 4.73 -12.12
C HIS A 35 3.57 4.92 -11.91
N LYS A 36 4.27 5.37 -12.95
CA LYS A 36 5.73 5.58 -12.96
C LYS A 36 6.18 7.04 -12.81
N ASN A 37 5.24 7.96 -12.57
CA ASN A 37 5.54 9.38 -12.36
C ASN A 37 5.97 9.64 -10.89
N LEU A 38 6.91 8.82 -10.43
CA LEU A 38 7.47 8.76 -9.08
C LEU A 38 8.95 8.37 -9.22
N THR A 39 9.78 8.70 -8.23
CA THR A 39 11.10 8.05 -8.14
C THR A 39 10.93 6.56 -7.83
N VAL A 40 11.99 5.78 -8.05
CA VAL A 40 11.98 4.34 -7.76
C VAL A 40 11.65 4.07 -6.29
N GLU A 41 12.17 4.90 -5.38
CA GLU A 41 11.97 4.82 -3.94
C GLU A 41 10.52 5.13 -3.57
N GLN A 42 9.94 6.18 -4.18
CA GLN A 42 8.55 6.56 -3.95
C GLN A 42 7.58 5.49 -4.47
N GLN A 43 7.82 4.96 -5.66
CA GLN A 43 7.00 3.88 -6.21
C GLN A 43 7.11 2.61 -5.34
N ALA A 44 8.30 2.27 -4.86
CA ALA A 44 8.51 1.16 -3.94
C ALA A 44 7.77 1.37 -2.60
N ALA A 45 7.73 2.61 -2.08
CA ALA A 45 6.98 2.95 -0.89
C ALA A 45 5.46 2.77 -1.10
N GLU A 46 4.92 3.18 -2.26
CA GLU A 46 3.51 2.94 -2.61
C GLU A 46 3.19 1.44 -2.67
N VAL A 47 4.05 0.64 -3.31
CA VAL A 47 3.90 -0.82 -3.35
C VAL A 47 3.96 -1.40 -1.92
N ALA A 48 4.89 -0.95 -1.07
CA ALA A 48 5.00 -1.41 0.30
C ALA A 48 3.74 -1.11 1.12
N LYS A 49 3.13 0.07 0.96
CA LYS A 49 1.84 0.42 1.58
C LYS A 49 0.74 -0.57 1.17
N VAL A 50 0.61 -0.86 -0.12
CA VAL A 50 -0.38 -1.84 -0.63
C VAL A 50 -0.17 -3.22 -0.03
N LYS A 51 1.08 -3.70 0.02
CA LYS A 51 1.40 -5.04 0.52
C LYS A 51 1.25 -5.17 2.04
N LYS A 52 1.47 -4.09 2.80
CA LYS A 52 1.29 -4.07 4.27
C LYS A 52 -0.17 -3.98 4.69
N PHE A 53 -1.06 -3.42 3.85
CA PHE A 53 -2.44 -3.11 4.20
C PHE A 53 -3.24 -4.33 4.71
N GLU A 54 -3.08 -5.49 4.09
CA GLU A 54 -3.75 -6.73 4.50
C GLU A 54 -2.72 -7.87 4.69
N ALA A 55 -1.60 -7.54 5.33
CA ALA A 55 -0.60 -8.54 5.66
C ALA A 55 -1.14 -9.44 6.79
N GLY A 56 -1.58 -10.66 6.45
CA GLY A 56 -2.00 -11.66 7.44
C GLY A 56 -0.93 -12.03 8.47
N VAL A 57 0.33 -11.68 8.22
CA VAL A 57 1.43 -11.74 9.19
C VAL A 57 2.23 -10.43 9.11
N ILE A 58 2.27 -9.68 10.21
CA ILE A 58 3.05 -8.44 10.32
C ILE A 58 4.52 -8.83 10.58
N ARG A 59 5.38 -8.60 9.59
CA ARG A 59 6.82 -8.93 9.68
C ARG A 59 7.65 -7.91 10.45
N ASP A 60 7.27 -6.65 10.36
CA ASP A 60 8.02 -5.51 10.90
C ASP A 60 7.04 -4.55 11.58
N PRO A 61 6.64 -4.84 12.83
CA PRO A 61 5.70 -4.02 13.57
C PRO A 61 6.37 -2.72 14.04
N ILE A 62 5.60 -1.64 14.03
CA ILE A 62 6.00 -0.41 14.74
C ILE A 62 5.98 -0.73 16.23
N THR A 63 7.11 -0.48 16.91
CA THR A 63 7.28 -0.73 18.35
C THR A 63 7.69 0.57 19.04
N VAL A 64 7.22 0.75 20.28
CA VAL A 64 7.51 1.92 21.11
C VAL A 64 7.97 1.46 22.49
N GLY A 65 8.83 2.27 23.13
CA GLY A 65 9.33 1.99 24.47
C GLY A 65 8.34 2.43 25.55
N PRO A 66 8.54 1.99 26.80
CA PRO A 66 7.68 2.37 27.93
C PRO A 66 7.70 3.88 28.22
N GLU A 67 8.80 4.56 27.90
CA GLU A 67 8.97 6.01 28.12
C GLU A 67 8.53 6.86 26.91
N THR A 68 8.08 6.23 25.82
CA THR A 68 7.63 6.97 24.63
C THR A 68 6.33 7.71 24.94
N THR A 69 6.30 9.02 24.74
CA THR A 69 5.10 9.81 25.04
C THR A 69 4.04 9.60 23.97
N ILE A 70 2.76 9.78 24.33
CA ILE A 70 1.64 9.71 23.37
C ILE A 70 1.85 10.68 22.19
N ARG A 71 2.47 11.84 22.45
CA ARG A 71 2.80 12.82 21.41
C ARG A 71 3.75 12.25 20.37
N ASP A 72 4.77 11.52 20.81
CA ASP A 72 5.77 10.92 19.92
C ASP A 72 5.14 9.79 19.11
N VAL A 73 4.24 9.00 19.71
CA VAL A 73 3.50 7.94 19.00
C VAL A 73 2.60 8.51 17.90
N LEU A 74 1.95 9.65 18.14
CA LEU A 74 1.08 10.29 17.14
C LEU A 74 1.85 10.92 15.96
N ALA A 75 3.17 11.10 16.10
CA ALA A 75 4.03 11.67 15.06
C ALA A 75 4.70 10.61 14.15
N LEU A 76 4.57 9.31 14.49
CA LEU A 76 5.06 8.17 13.71
C LEU A 76 4.09 7.81 12.57
#